data_AF-A0A428Q9E9-F1
#
_entry.id   AF-A0A428Q9E9-F1
#
_cell.length_a   1.000
_cell.length_b   1.000
_cell.length_c   1.000
_cell.angle_alpha   90.00
_cell.angle_beta   90.00
_cell.angle_gamma   90.00
#
_symmetry.space_group_name_H-M   'P 1'
#
loop_
_entity.id
_entity.type
_entity.pdbx_description
1 polymer ?
#
loop_
_entity_poly.entity_id
_entity_poly.type
_entity_poly.pdbx_seq_one_letter_code
_entity_poly.pdbx_strand_id
1 'polypeptide(L)'
;MGRTPTSEALAYLFSELPELHSKGTSAYIYVFPEHINCHSIHPGVLANASDANTIWGPILTKMQSFPGMTKFQSKHHHFDSYAEFYSTTYGPSEDGNDPPRNHGNVPYDSRLLSADHLRNENLTYALRGSGGNFGVLMTSPGMAVGDGKDTAANPGWRKATAFLNEMKTNTAKVDGLRELAPEIGTYINEANIHERDWSSQFWGSNYPQLSAFKSKIDPDMLFWVSPGINADHMHLVDGRPCLVHPRPTKPSLYAPRTERNVDADMVNDSVFLFGRQELIGAEFPAPGESMGLQP
;
A
#
# COMPACT_ATOMS: atom_id res chain seq x y z
N MET A 1 5.27 -18.17 17.74
CA MET A 1 4.41 -17.23 16.99
C MET A 1 4.00 -16.16 17.97
N GLY A 2 4.85 -15.15 18.09
CA GLY A 2 4.91 -14.32 19.29
C GLY A 2 5.38 -12.94 18.92
N ARG A 3 5.07 -11.99 19.79
CA ARG A 3 5.55 -10.63 19.75
C ARG A 3 7.06 -10.66 19.49
N THR A 4 7.47 -10.14 18.34
CA THR A 4 8.86 -9.77 18.11
C THR A 4 9.11 -8.41 18.78
N PRO A 5 10.38 -8.04 19.06
CA PRO A 5 10.74 -6.66 19.39
C PRO A 5 10.09 -5.63 18.47
N THR A 6 10.06 -5.93 17.16
CA THR A 6 9.44 -5.09 16.14
C THR A 6 7.92 -4.98 16.27
N SER A 7 7.22 -5.95 16.85
CA SER A 7 5.75 -5.95 16.95
C SER A 7 5.22 -4.84 17.86
N GLU A 8 5.85 -4.61 19.02
CA GLU A 8 5.41 -3.57 19.97
C GLU A 8 5.80 -2.17 19.50
N ALA A 9 7.02 -2.03 18.97
CA ALA A 9 7.46 -0.79 18.33
C ALA A 9 6.58 -0.41 17.14
N LEU A 10 6.18 -1.39 16.32
CA LEU A 10 5.29 -1.20 15.19
C LEU A 10 3.88 -0.80 15.63
N ALA A 11 3.31 -1.47 16.63
CA ALA A 11 1.98 -1.12 17.16
C ALA A 11 1.96 0.34 17.62
N TYR A 12 3.02 0.76 18.32
CA TYR A 12 3.18 2.13 18.75
C TYR A 12 3.32 3.08 17.56
N LEU A 13 4.21 2.80 16.59
CA LEU A 13 4.35 3.62 15.38
C LEU A 13 3.01 3.80 14.65
N PHE A 14 2.23 2.73 14.49
CA PHE A 14 0.89 2.80 13.89
C PHE A 14 -0.08 3.69 14.65
N SER A 15 -0.05 3.68 15.98
CA SER A 15 -0.89 4.58 16.78
C SER A 15 -0.57 6.06 16.59
N GLU A 16 0.67 6.38 16.17
CA GLU A 16 1.16 7.75 15.92
C GLU A 16 0.91 8.22 14.47
N LEU A 17 0.75 7.29 13.51
CA LEU A 17 0.52 7.65 12.10
C LEU A 17 -0.66 8.61 11.87
N PRO A 18 -1.81 8.50 12.55
CA PRO A 18 -2.90 9.47 12.34
C PRO A 18 -2.53 10.90 12.73
N GLU A 19 -1.70 11.07 13.76
CA GLU A 19 -1.22 12.39 14.17
C GLU A 19 -0.22 12.94 13.16
N LEU A 20 0.72 12.11 12.68
CA LEU A 20 1.67 12.48 11.62
C LEU A 20 0.94 12.89 10.33
N HIS A 21 -0.06 12.09 9.93
CA HIS A 21 -0.91 12.34 8.78
C HIS A 21 -1.62 13.70 8.88
N SER A 22 -2.18 14.02 10.04
CA SER A 22 -2.87 15.29 10.28
C SER A 22 -1.96 16.52 10.15
N LYS A 23 -0.65 16.35 10.35
CA LYS A 23 0.37 17.40 10.26
C LYS A 23 0.88 17.64 8.84
N GLY A 24 0.41 16.89 7.84
CA GLY A 24 0.91 17.04 6.47
C GLY A 24 2.12 16.17 6.14
N THR A 25 2.56 15.31 7.07
CA THR A 25 3.63 14.34 6.80
C THR A 25 3.08 13.20 5.95
N SER A 26 3.89 12.69 5.02
CA SER A 26 3.69 11.39 4.37
C SER A 26 4.88 10.48 4.66
N ALA A 27 4.69 9.16 4.56
CA ALA A 27 5.77 8.22 4.79
C ALA A 27 5.56 6.90 4.05
N TYR A 28 6.66 6.32 3.59
CA TYR A 28 6.75 4.93 3.16
C TYR A 28 7.48 4.15 4.25
N ILE A 29 6.81 3.17 4.84
CA ILE A 29 7.36 2.35 5.92
C ILE A 29 7.41 0.92 5.44
N TYR A 30 8.60 0.34 5.41
CA TYR A 30 8.82 -1.06 5.08
C TYR A 30 9.10 -1.82 6.36
N VAL A 31 8.26 -2.80 6.63
CA VAL A 31 8.37 -3.64 7.83
C VAL A 31 8.91 -4.99 7.43
N PHE A 32 10.02 -5.37 8.06
CA PHE A 32 10.65 -6.67 7.98
C PHE A 32 10.60 -7.33 9.37
N PRO A 33 10.81 -8.66 9.48
CA PRO A 33 10.78 -9.33 10.77
C PRO A 33 11.80 -8.76 11.77
N GLU A 34 12.96 -8.34 11.27
CA GLU A 34 14.12 -7.92 12.08
C GLU A 34 14.37 -6.40 12.08
N HIS A 35 13.78 -5.64 11.16
CA HIS A 35 14.01 -4.21 11.06
C HIS A 35 12.81 -3.46 10.44
N ILE A 36 12.77 -2.15 10.65
CA ILE A 36 11.75 -1.24 10.10
C ILE A 36 12.49 -0.11 9.41
N ASN A 37 12.23 0.10 8.13
CA ASN A 37 12.73 1.23 7.35
C ASN A 37 11.61 2.24 7.14
N CYS A 38 11.91 3.53 7.24
CA CYS A 38 10.93 4.60 7.04
C CYS A 38 11.54 5.73 6.23
N HIS A 39 10.86 6.09 5.14
CA HIS A 39 11.12 7.29 4.36
C HIS A 39 9.98 8.27 4.60
N SER A 40 10.22 9.26 5.46
CA SER A 40 9.23 10.29 5.76
C SER A 40 9.51 11.57 4.98
N ILE A 41 8.45 12.14 4.40
CA ILE A 41 8.49 13.37 3.62
C ILE A 41 7.72 14.45 4.38
N HIS A 42 8.37 15.59 4.63
CA HIS A 42 7.80 16.76 5.29
C HIS A 42 7.81 17.94 4.31
N PRO A 43 6.66 18.32 3.73
CA PRO A 43 6.60 19.40 2.75
C PRO A 43 6.45 20.78 3.41
N GLY A 44 6.83 21.83 2.66
CA GLY A 44 6.54 23.22 3.02
C GLY A 44 7.30 23.71 4.25
N VAL A 45 6.60 24.36 5.18
CA VAL A 45 7.23 24.95 6.38
C VAL A 45 7.89 23.91 7.30
N LEU A 46 7.44 22.65 7.22
CA LEU A 46 7.99 21.53 8.00
C LEU A 46 9.24 20.91 7.35
N ALA A 47 9.67 21.39 6.17
CA ALA A 47 10.81 20.84 5.43
C ALA A 47 12.17 21.24 6.03
N ASN A 48 12.36 21.10 7.35
CA ASN A 48 13.62 21.39 8.02
C ASN A 48 13.93 20.35 9.11
N ALA A 49 15.21 20.21 9.44
CA ALA A 49 15.69 19.21 10.39
C ALA A 49 15.14 19.41 11.81
N SER A 50 14.95 20.66 12.25
CA SER A 50 14.43 20.96 13.60
C SER A 50 13.01 20.47 13.78
N ASP A 51 12.11 20.74 12.83
CA ASP A 51 10.72 20.30 12.89
C ASP A 51 10.62 18.79 12.70
N ALA A 52 11.38 18.21 11.77
CA ALA A 52 11.43 16.77 11.59
C ALA A 52 11.87 16.04 12.89
N ASN A 53 12.90 16.55 13.58
CA ASN A 53 13.35 16.00 14.86
C ASN A 53 12.34 16.20 15.99
N THR A 54 11.65 17.34 16.01
CA THR A 54 10.58 17.60 16.99
C THR A 54 9.42 16.61 16.83
N ILE A 55 9.07 16.27 15.58
CA ILE A 55 7.99 15.33 15.26
C ILE A 55 8.42 13.89 15.55
N TRP A 56 9.57 13.45 15.03
CA TRP A 56 9.99 12.05 15.07
C TRP A 56 10.73 11.67 16.36
N GLY A 57 11.39 12.62 17.03
CA GLY A 57 12.24 12.36 18.21
C GLY A 57 11.52 11.60 19.34
N PRO A 58 10.32 12.05 19.79
CA PRO A 58 9.56 11.33 20.80
C PRO A 58 9.13 9.94 20.35
N ILE A 59 8.70 9.80 19.09
CA ILE A 59 8.25 8.52 18.52
C ILE A 59 9.41 7.52 18.50
N LEU A 60 10.55 7.92 17.95
CA LEU A 60 11.76 7.08 17.86
C LEU A 60 12.28 6.71 19.26
N THR A 61 12.28 7.66 20.19
CA THR A 61 12.68 7.40 21.59
C THR A 61 11.79 6.35 22.24
N LYS A 62 10.47 6.46 22.06
CA LYS A 62 9.53 5.48 22.61
C LYS A 62 9.66 4.13 21.92
N MET A 63 9.79 4.08 20.60
CA MET A 63 10.04 2.83 19.87
C MET A 63 11.32 2.13 20.35
N GLN A 64 12.41 2.88 20.61
CA GLN A 64 13.67 2.32 21.13
C GLN A 64 13.56 1.75 22.54
N SER A 65 12.55 2.16 23.32
CA SER A 65 12.36 1.67 24.69
C SER A 65 11.83 0.24 24.76
N PHE A 66 11.35 -0.32 23.64
CA PHE A 66 10.83 -1.70 23.62
C PHE A 66 11.97 -2.73 23.66
N PRO A 67 11.78 -3.88 24.36
CA PRO A 67 12.82 -4.89 24.51
C PRO A 67 13.34 -5.41 23.16
N GLY A 68 14.67 -5.47 23.00
CA GLY A 68 15.33 -5.98 21.80
C GLY A 68 15.47 -4.98 20.66
N MET A 69 14.96 -3.75 20.81
CA MET A 69 15.19 -2.68 19.84
C MET A 69 16.61 -2.11 19.99
N THR A 70 17.24 -1.87 18.86
CA THR A 70 18.51 -1.14 18.79
C THR A 70 18.25 0.34 18.50
N LYS A 71 19.30 1.16 18.61
CA LYS A 71 19.21 2.59 18.31
C LYS A 71 18.82 2.78 16.84
N PHE A 72 17.76 3.55 16.59
CA PHE A 72 17.41 3.99 15.23
C PHE A 72 18.52 4.84 14.65
N GLN A 73 18.75 4.66 13.36
CA GLN A 73 19.58 5.51 12.53
C GLN A 73 18.65 6.42 11.74
N SER A 74 18.86 7.73 11.80
CA SER A 74 18.07 8.71 11.07
C SER A 74 19.00 9.65 10.31
N LYS A 75 18.63 9.99 9.08
CA LYS A 75 19.31 10.97 8.25
C LYS A 75 18.27 11.89 7.62
N HIS A 76 18.55 13.18 7.61
CA HIS A 76 17.69 14.19 7.00
C HIS A 76 18.30 14.70 5.71
N HIS A 77 17.44 14.98 4.74
CA HIS A 77 17.78 15.61 3.48
C HIS A 77 16.83 16.80 3.28
N HIS A 78 17.40 17.96 3.01
CA HIS A 78 16.64 19.14 2.61
C HIS A 78 16.75 19.31 1.10
N PHE A 79 15.65 19.70 0.48
CA PHE A 79 15.57 20.00 -0.95
C PHE A 79 14.86 21.33 -1.11
N ASP A 80 15.39 22.20 -1.97
CA ASP A 80 14.87 23.55 -2.18
C ASP A 80 13.53 23.53 -2.94
N SER A 81 13.24 22.43 -3.64
CA SER A 81 12.00 22.24 -4.37
C SER A 81 11.55 20.78 -4.44
N TYR A 82 10.25 20.58 -4.69
CA TYR A 82 9.71 19.24 -4.95
C TYR A 82 10.33 18.59 -6.19
N ALA A 83 10.64 19.39 -7.21
CA ALA A 83 11.28 18.90 -8.43
C ALA A 83 12.66 18.31 -8.14
N GLU A 84 13.48 19.01 -7.35
CA GLU A 84 14.80 18.55 -6.92
C GLU A 84 14.70 17.30 -6.02
N PHE A 85 13.77 17.31 -5.05
CA PHE A 85 13.47 16.13 -4.23
C PHE A 85 13.16 14.92 -5.10
N TYR A 86 12.23 15.09 -6.06
CA TYR A 86 11.78 13.99 -6.90
C TYR A 86 12.90 13.49 -7.82
N SER A 87 13.63 14.38 -8.50
CA SER A 87 14.72 13.98 -9.40
C SER A 87 15.94 13.42 -8.67
N THR A 88 16.17 13.76 -7.41
CA THR A 88 17.29 13.23 -6.63
C THR A 88 16.94 11.90 -5.98
N THR A 89 15.69 11.76 -5.52
CA THR A 89 15.21 10.57 -4.80
C THR A 89 14.75 9.47 -5.75
N TYR A 90 14.05 9.86 -6.82
CA TYR A 90 13.44 8.98 -7.83
C TYR A 90 13.95 9.31 -9.24
N GLY A 91 15.15 9.91 -9.32
CA GLY A 91 15.82 10.31 -10.55
C GLY A 91 15.90 9.22 -11.61
N PRO A 92 16.34 9.59 -12.83
CA PRO A 92 16.10 8.79 -14.04
C PRO A 92 16.40 7.33 -13.78
N SER A 93 15.39 6.50 -14.00
CA SER A 93 15.48 5.08 -13.71
C SER A 93 16.75 4.51 -14.33
N GLU A 94 17.54 3.79 -13.53
CA GLU A 94 18.65 2.99 -14.05
C GLU A 94 18.14 1.77 -14.85
N ASP A 95 16.82 1.65 -15.05
CA ASP A 95 16.23 0.68 -15.95
C ASP A 95 17.01 0.69 -17.26
N GLY A 96 17.63 -0.45 -17.55
CA GLY A 96 18.32 -0.62 -18.82
C GLY A 96 17.37 -0.32 -19.98
N ASN A 97 17.91 -0.13 -21.17
CA ASN A 97 17.11 0.01 -22.40
C ASN A 97 16.34 -1.28 -22.78
N ASP A 98 16.09 -2.17 -21.82
CA ASP A 98 15.32 -3.38 -22.02
C ASP A 98 13.86 -2.98 -22.32
N PRO A 99 13.26 -3.57 -23.36
CA PRO A 99 11.86 -3.31 -23.67
C PRO A 99 10.99 -3.75 -22.49
N PRO A 100 9.91 -3.01 -22.16
CA PRO A 100 8.97 -3.42 -21.13
C PRO A 100 8.49 -4.84 -21.41
N ARG A 101 8.69 -5.75 -20.46
CA ARG A 101 8.21 -7.13 -20.56
C ARG A 101 7.18 -7.39 -19.47
N ASN A 102 6.29 -8.33 -19.75
CA ASN A 102 5.31 -8.76 -18.78
C ASN A 102 5.97 -9.73 -17.80
N HIS A 103 6.02 -9.36 -16.52
CA HIS A 103 6.63 -10.18 -15.47
C HIS A 103 5.63 -11.12 -14.78
N GLY A 104 4.42 -11.30 -15.31
CA GLY A 104 3.42 -12.17 -14.68
C GLY A 104 2.69 -11.54 -13.49
N ASN A 105 1.96 -12.38 -12.76
CA ASN A 105 1.18 -12.00 -11.60
C ASN A 105 2.07 -12.01 -10.36
N VAL A 106 2.26 -10.86 -9.76
CA VAL A 106 2.92 -10.74 -8.46
C VAL A 106 1.92 -11.15 -7.37
N PRO A 107 2.24 -12.07 -6.45
CA PRO A 107 1.39 -12.36 -5.31
C PRO A 107 1.32 -11.13 -4.40
N TYR A 108 0.24 -10.37 -4.57
CA TYR A 108 0.05 -9.07 -3.98
C TYR A 108 -1.31 -9.01 -3.30
N ASP A 109 -1.35 -8.40 -2.13
CA ASP A 109 -2.58 -8.19 -1.39
C ASP A 109 -2.52 -6.89 -0.58
N SER A 110 -3.65 -6.25 -0.31
CA SER A 110 -3.63 -4.95 0.34
C SER A 110 -4.93 -4.54 1.02
N ARG A 111 -4.82 -3.54 1.90
CA ARG A 111 -5.95 -2.95 2.62
C ARG A 111 -5.73 -1.47 2.90
N LEU A 112 -6.79 -0.68 2.77
CA LEU A 112 -6.81 0.67 3.36
C LEU A 112 -7.01 0.57 4.88
N LEU A 113 -6.48 1.51 5.65
CA LEU A 113 -6.61 1.58 7.11
C LEU A 113 -6.92 3.00 7.55
N SER A 114 -7.95 3.16 8.38
CA SER A 114 -8.31 4.43 9.02
C SER A 114 -7.48 4.66 10.28
N ALA A 115 -7.60 5.85 10.86
CA ALA A 115 -7.02 6.16 12.16
C ALA A 115 -7.46 5.18 13.26
N ASP A 116 -8.73 4.74 13.24
CA ASP A 116 -9.27 3.82 14.23
C ASP A 116 -8.69 2.41 14.05
N HIS A 117 -8.50 1.96 12.81
CA HIS A 117 -7.86 0.67 12.53
C HIS A 117 -6.40 0.67 13.00
N LEU A 118 -5.68 1.77 12.76
CA LEU A 118 -4.27 1.92 13.14
C LEU A 118 -4.06 1.95 14.66
N ARG A 119 -5.08 2.36 15.42
CA ARG A 119 -5.07 2.38 16.89
C ARG A 119 -5.72 1.15 17.53
N ASN A 120 -6.22 0.22 16.72
CA ASN A 120 -6.90 -0.97 17.22
C ASN A 120 -5.88 -1.93 17.87
N GLU A 121 -6.19 -2.42 19.08
CA GLU A 121 -5.34 -3.35 19.82
C GLU A 121 -5.08 -4.67 19.07
N ASN A 122 -5.99 -5.06 18.18
CA ASN A 122 -5.89 -6.27 17.37
C ASN A 122 -5.12 -6.07 16.06
N LEU A 123 -4.61 -4.87 15.76
CA LEU A 123 -3.91 -4.61 14.50
C LEU A 123 -2.68 -5.51 14.28
N THR A 124 -1.84 -5.66 15.31
CA THR A 124 -0.67 -6.56 15.21
C THR A 124 -1.07 -8.02 15.05
N TYR A 125 -2.17 -8.43 15.69
CA TYR A 125 -2.74 -9.76 15.49
C TYR A 125 -3.28 -9.92 14.07
N ALA A 126 -3.97 -8.92 13.51
CA ALA A 126 -4.47 -8.91 12.14
C ALA A 126 -3.32 -9.06 11.12
N LEU A 127 -2.13 -8.54 11.45
CA LEU A 127 -0.93 -8.64 10.63
C LEU A 127 -0.18 -9.97 10.77
N ARG A 128 -0.56 -10.88 11.68
CA ARG A 128 0.17 -12.14 11.93
C ARG A 128 0.38 -12.99 10.67
N GLY A 129 -0.56 -12.96 9.73
CA GLY A 129 -0.50 -13.69 8.46
C GLY A 129 0.57 -13.15 7.50
N SER A 130 0.89 -11.86 7.61
CA SER A 130 1.90 -11.22 6.78
C SER A 130 3.32 -11.70 7.08
N GLY A 131 3.56 -12.29 8.26
CA GLY A 131 4.90 -12.74 8.65
C GLY A 131 5.93 -11.61 8.74
N GLY A 132 5.48 -10.35 8.85
CA GLY A 132 6.35 -9.19 8.99
C GLY A 132 7.03 -8.74 7.71
N ASN A 133 6.47 -8.98 6.53
CA ASN A 133 6.98 -8.44 5.26
C ASN A 133 5.85 -7.68 4.53
N PHE A 134 5.78 -6.37 4.75
CA PHE A 134 4.74 -5.52 4.13
C PHE A 134 5.19 -4.06 4.06
N GLY A 135 4.65 -3.34 3.08
CA GLY A 135 4.78 -1.91 2.95
C GLY A 135 3.58 -1.19 3.56
N VAL A 136 3.83 -0.02 4.13
CA VAL A 136 2.81 0.88 4.65
C VAL A 136 3.05 2.26 4.07
N LEU A 137 2.11 2.70 3.26
CA LEU A 137 2.09 4.02 2.66
C LEU A 137 1.13 4.88 3.48
N MET A 138 1.66 5.81 4.26
CA MET A 138 0.83 6.83 4.88
C MET A 138 0.28 7.74 3.79
N THR A 139 -1.04 7.82 3.67
CA THR A 139 -1.70 8.60 2.62
C THR A 139 -1.39 10.08 2.82
N SER A 140 -1.52 10.89 1.77
CA SER A 140 -1.46 12.34 1.96
C SER A 140 -2.79 12.85 2.53
N PRO A 141 -2.79 13.85 3.43
CA PRO A 141 -4.03 14.39 3.99
C PRO A 141 -4.92 15.09 2.95
N GLY A 142 -4.37 15.43 1.78
CA GLY A 142 -5.13 15.96 0.64
C GLY A 142 -6.21 15.01 0.13
N MET A 143 -6.16 13.73 0.52
CA MET A 143 -7.21 12.77 0.20
C MET A 143 -8.52 13.04 0.94
N ALA A 144 -8.63 13.98 1.88
CA ALA A 144 -9.89 14.37 2.51
C ALA A 144 -10.57 15.62 1.89
N VAL A 145 -10.03 16.17 0.79
CA VAL A 145 -10.59 17.38 0.16
C VAL A 145 -11.90 17.06 -0.60
N GLY A 146 -12.96 17.81 -0.28
CA GLY A 146 -14.29 17.66 -0.86
C GLY A 146 -15.10 16.50 -0.28
N ASP A 147 -16.37 16.36 -0.70
CA ASP A 147 -17.25 15.28 -0.23
C ASP A 147 -17.15 13.98 -1.06
N GLY A 148 -16.32 14.00 -2.10
CA GLY A 148 -16.02 12.85 -2.96
C GLY A 148 -17.12 12.47 -3.95
N LYS A 149 -18.22 13.21 -4.04
CA LYS A 149 -19.35 12.86 -4.94
C LYS A 149 -19.02 12.98 -6.43
N ASP A 150 -18.03 13.79 -6.77
CA ASP A 150 -17.62 14.04 -8.16
C ASP A 150 -16.48 13.11 -8.63
N THR A 151 -16.11 12.10 -7.83
CA THR A 151 -15.05 11.13 -8.18
C THR A 151 -15.52 9.69 -8.09
N ALA A 152 -14.94 8.83 -8.93
CA ALA A 152 -15.14 7.39 -8.91
C ALA A 152 -14.27 6.66 -7.87
N ALA A 153 -13.34 7.35 -7.22
CA ALA A 153 -12.46 6.76 -6.23
C ALA A 153 -13.25 6.13 -5.07
N ASN A 154 -12.79 4.98 -4.57
CA ASN A 154 -13.41 4.35 -3.41
C ASN A 154 -13.53 5.35 -2.24
N PRO A 155 -14.72 5.57 -1.66
CA PRO A 155 -14.90 6.46 -0.51
C PRO A 155 -14.00 6.13 0.69
N GLY A 156 -13.51 4.89 0.79
CA GLY A 156 -12.51 4.48 1.78
C GLY A 156 -11.24 5.33 1.77
N TRP A 157 -10.80 5.82 0.61
CA TRP A 157 -9.65 6.73 0.51
C TRP A 157 -9.81 8.02 1.30
N ARG A 158 -11.05 8.50 1.50
CA ARG A 158 -11.33 9.70 2.30
C ARG A 158 -11.15 9.47 3.80
N LYS A 159 -11.19 8.21 4.23
CA LYS A 159 -11.05 7.78 5.63
C LYS A 159 -9.67 7.19 5.93
N ALA A 160 -8.93 6.81 4.90
CA ALA A 160 -7.67 6.09 5.02
C ALA A 160 -6.54 7.02 5.47
N THR A 161 -5.91 6.67 6.58
CA THR A 161 -4.62 7.24 7.02
C THR A 161 -3.46 6.48 6.40
N ALA A 162 -3.62 5.19 6.15
CA ALA A 162 -2.59 4.36 5.54
C ALA A 162 -3.19 3.40 4.50
N PHE A 163 -2.37 3.05 3.53
CA PHE A 163 -2.54 1.92 2.63
C PHE A 163 -1.45 0.90 2.99
N LEU A 164 -1.84 -0.33 3.30
CA LEU A 164 -0.92 -1.41 3.60
C LEU A 164 -0.98 -2.44 2.50
N ASN A 165 0.19 -2.81 1.97
CA ASN A 165 0.34 -3.86 0.99
C ASN A 165 1.26 -4.97 1.51
N GLU A 166 0.93 -6.19 1.16
CA GLU A 166 1.76 -7.37 1.39
C GLU A 166 2.13 -7.96 0.04
N MET A 167 3.36 -8.42 -0.05
CA MET A 167 3.85 -9.12 -1.20
C MET A 167 4.87 -10.16 -0.81
N LYS A 168 4.75 -11.33 -1.41
CA LYS A 168 5.56 -12.50 -1.10
C LYS A 168 5.86 -13.29 -2.36
N THR A 169 6.90 -14.12 -2.30
CA THR A 169 7.26 -15.07 -3.36
C THR A 169 6.12 -16.04 -3.69
N ASN A 170 5.25 -16.37 -2.73
CA ASN A 170 4.22 -17.39 -2.90
C ASN A 170 2.80 -16.81 -2.79
N THR A 171 2.34 -16.48 -1.58
CA THR A 171 0.99 -15.98 -1.35
C THR A 171 1.02 -14.81 -0.37
N ALA A 172 0.60 -13.63 -0.83
CA ALA A 172 0.25 -12.51 0.04
C ALA A 172 -1.20 -12.66 0.52
N LYS A 173 -1.43 -12.49 1.83
CA LYS A 173 -2.77 -12.64 2.42
C LYS A 173 -2.96 -11.68 3.58
N VAL A 174 -3.70 -10.60 3.32
CA VAL A 174 -4.09 -9.63 4.36
C VAL A 174 -5.46 -9.94 4.98
N ASP A 175 -5.84 -11.23 5.09
CA ASP A 175 -7.16 -11.65 5.58
C ASP A 175 -7.48 -11.10 6.97
N GLY A 176 -6.50 -11.04 7.87
CA GLY A 176 -6.68 -10.43 9.18
C GLY A 176 -6.99 -8.94 9.10
N LEU A 177 -6.43 -8.21 8.12
CA LEU A 177 -6.78 -6.80 7.89
C LEU A 177 -8.16 -6.65 7.24
N ARG A 178 -8.61 -7.61 6.43
CA ARG A 178 -9.99 -7.64 5.93
C ARG A 178 -10.99 -7.82 7.06
N GLU A 179 -10.69 -8.67 8.03
CA GLU A 179 -11.52 -8.87 9.22
C GLU A 179 -11.52 -7.61 10.12
N LEU A 180 -10.37 -6.96 10.25
CA LEU A 180 -10.21 -5.75 11.07
C LEU A 180 -10.92 -4.53 10.47
N ALA A 181 -10.88 -4.40 9.14
CA ALA A 181 -11.32 -3.24 8.38
C ALA A 181 -12.21 -3.64 7.18
N PRO A 182 -13.35 -4.32 7.38
CA PRO A 182 -14.14 -4.91 6.30
C PRO A 182 -14.79 -3.87 5.36
N GLU A 183 -14.97 -2.64 5.83
CA GLU A 183 -15.78 -1.60 5.19
C GLU A 183 -14.98 -0.56 4.40
N ILE A 184 -13.66 -0.49 4.60
CA ILE A 184 -12.84 0.60 4.04
C ILE A 184 -12.32 0.31 2.61
N GLY A 185 -12.30 -0.96 2.20
CA GLY A 185 -11.86 -1.34 0.85
C GLY A 185 -10.34 -1.41 0.67
N THR A 186 -9.95 -1.47 -0.60
CA THR A 186 -8.55 -1.64 -1.01
C THR A 186 -8.28 -0.97 -2.36
N TYR A 187 -7.00 -0.90 -2.76
CA TYR A 187 -6.55 -0.23 -3.98
C TYR A 187 -6.46 -1.22 -5.15
N ILE A 188 -7.38 -1.10 -6.11
CA ILE A 188 -7.49 -2.02 -7.26
C ILE A 188 -6.19 -2.22 -8.05
N ASN A 189 -5.32 -1.22 -8.13
CA ASN A 189 -4.08 -1.32 -8.92
C ASN A 189 -3.00 -2.15 -8.21
N GLU A 190 -3.13 -2.37 -6.90
CA GLU A 190 -2.15 -3.02 -6.04
C GLU A 190 -2.88 -3.93 -5.04
N ALA A 191 -3.67 -4.88 -5.54
CA ALA A 191 -4.51 -5.76 -4.71
C ALA A 191 -4.54 -7.20 -5.24
N ASN A 192 -5.14 -8.08 -4.44
CA ASN A 192 -5.35 -9.46 -4.82
C ASN A 192 -6.40 -9.55 -5.94
N ILE A 193 -6.03 -10.19 -7.07
CA ILE A 193 -6.95 -10.43 -8.20
C ILE A 193 -8.15 -11.32 -7.82
N HIS A 194 -8.05 -12.05 -6.71
CA HIS A 194 -9.12 -12.87 -6.12
C HIS A 194 -9.79 -12.19 -4.90
N GLU A 195 -9.85 -10.86 -4.88
CA GLU A 195 -10.55 -10.10 -3.82
C GLU A 195 -12.01 -10.57 -3.70
N ARG A 196 -12.38 -10.99 -2.49
CA ARG A 196 -13.78 -11.30 -2.18
C ARG A 196 -14.58 -10.00 -2.13
N ASP A 197 -15.79 -10.01 -2.68
CA ASP A 197 -16.63 -8.82 -2.77
C ASP A 197 -15.96 -7.66 -3.54
N TRP A 198 -15.08 -8.01 -4.50
CA TRP A 198 -14.23 -7.12 -5.30
C TRP A 198 -14.89 -5.80 -5.73
N SER A 199 -16.14 -5.84 -6.18
CA SER A 199 -16.91 -4.64 -6.59
C SER A 199 -17.02 -3.60 -5.47
N SER A 200 -17.37 -4.05 -4.27
CA SER A 200 -17.45 -3.20 -3.07
C SER A 200 -16.06 -2.83 -2.54
N GLN A 201 -15.09 -3.73 -2.63
CA GLN A 201 -13.76 -3.48 -2.08
C GLN A 201 -12.97 -2.47 -2.92
N PHE A 202 -13.17 -2.44 -4.24
CA PHE A 202 -12.46 -1.53 -5.14
C PHE A 202 -13.17 -0.20 -5.40
N TRP A 203 -14.51 -0.17 -5.41
CA TRP A 203 -15.27 1.06 -5.71
C TRP A 203 -16.28 1.46 -4.62
N GLY A 204 -16.51 0.62 -3.60
CA GLY A 204 -17.42 0.92 -2.50
C GLY A 204 -18.84 1.23 -2.97
N SER A 205 -19.45 2.26 -2.38
CA SER A 205 -20.79 2.72 -2.74
C SER A 205 -20.89 3.32 -4.14
N ASN A 206 -19.78 3.55 -4.85
CA ASN A 206 -19.79 4.10 -6.20
C ASN A 206 -20.07 3.02 -7.26
N TYR A 207 -19.90 1.73 -6.93
CA TYR A 207 -20.03 0.64 -7.91
C TYR A 207 -21.38 0.64 -8.67
N PRO A 208 -22.56 0.80 -8.03
CA PRO A 208 -23.83 0.77 -8.75
C PRO A 208 -23.95 1.84 -9.85
N GLN A 209 -23.50 3.07 -9.57
CA GLN A 209 -23.52 4.15 -10.55
C GLN A 209 -22.52 3.90 -11.69
N LEU A 210 -21.32 3.42 -11.36
CA LEU A 210 -20.30 3.06 -12.35
C LEU A 210 -20.76 1.91 -13.25
N SER A 211 -21.40 0.90 -12.67
CA SER A 211 -21.98 -0.26 -13.39
C SER A 211 -23.08 0.16 -14.36
N ALA A 212 -23.99 1.03 -13.92
CA ALA A 212 -25.05 1.59 -14.76
C ALA A 212 -24.48 2.44 -15.91
N PHE A 213 -23.48 3.29 -15.61
CA PHE A 213 -22.81 4.11 -16.61
C PHE A 213 -22.08 3.25 -17.65
N LYS A 214 -21.27 2.27 -17.21
CA LYS A 214 -20.57 1.33 -18.09
C LYS A 214 -21.55 0.59 -19.00
N SER A 215 -22.68 0.12 -18.48
CA SER A 215 -23.70 -0.57 -19.29
C SER A 215 -24.33 0.32 -20.36
N LYS A 216 -24.35 1.65 -20.16
CA LYS A 216 -24.83 2.61 -21.16
C LYS A 216 -23.80 2.86 -22.27
N ILE A 217 -22.52 2.95 -21.92
CA ILE A 217 -21.47 3.36 -22.86
C ILE A 217 -20.73 2.19 -23.53
N ASP A 218 -20.72 1.02 -22.91
CA ASP A 218 -20.11 -0.20 -23.42
C ASP A 218 -21.05 -1.39 -23.14
N PRO A 219 -22.22 -1.43 -23.80
CA PRO A 219 -23.19 -2.49 -23.59
C PRO A 219 -22.61 -3.85 -23.98
N ASP A 220 -21.80 -3.95 -25.03
CA ASP A 220 -21.29 -5.22 -25.55
C ASP A 220 -20.00 -5.70 -24.88
N MET A 221 -19.55 -5.01 -23.81
CA MET A 221 -18.36 -5.34 -23.04
C MET A 221 -17.09 -5.40 -23.90
N LEU A 222 -16.97 -4.49 -24.88
CA LEU A 222 -15.78 -4.39 -25.75
C LEU A 222 -14.52 -4.09 -24.93
N PHE A 223 -14.63 -3.24 -23.91
CA PHE A 223 -13.52 -2.91 -23.02
C PHE A 223 -13.67 -3.67 -21.69
N TRP A 224 -13.59 -5.00 -21.78
CA TRP A 224 -13.64 -5.89 -20.62
C TRP A 224 -12.25 -6.09 -20.01
N VAL A 225 -12.20 -5.99 -18.68
CA VAL A 225 -11.04 -6.35 -17.85
C VAL A 225 -11.56 -7.05 -16.60
N SER A 226 -10.74 -7.88 -15.97
CA SER A 226 -11.10 -8.52 -14.71
C SER A 226 -9.90 -8.53 -13.74
N PRO A 227 -10.05 -8.01 -12.51
CA PRO A 227 -11.23 -7.30 -12.00
C PRO A 227 -11.49 -5.94 -12.69
N GLY A 228 -12.76 -5.57 -12.86
CA GLY A 228 -13.17 -4.35 -13.56
C GLY A 228 -14.68 -4.10 -13.45
N ILE A 229 -15.15 -2.87 -13.63
CA ILE A 229 -16.60 -2.58 -13.59
C ILE A 229 -17.34 -3.51 -14.55
N ASN A 230 -18.34 -4.25 -14.02
CA ASN A 230 -19.11 -5.26 -14.74
C ASN A 230 -18.28 -6.45 -15.27
N ALA A 231 -17.13 -6.77 -14.67
CA ALA A 231 -16.30 -7.88 -15.11
C ALA A 231 -17.08 -9.20 -15.22
N ASP A 232 -18.03 -9.42 -14.31
CA ASP A 232 -18.90 -10.59 -14.23
C ASP A 232 -20.01 -10.65 -15.29
N HIS A 233 -20.13 -9.64 -16.15
CA HIS A 233 -20.95 -9.73 -17.36
C HIS A 233 -20.30 -10.61 -18.44
N MET A 234 -19.04 -11.02 -18.25
CA MET A 234 -18.30 -11.92 -19.12
C MET A 234 -17.75 -13.10 -18.30
N HIS A 235 -17.50 -14.22 -18.95
CA HIS A 235 -16.68 -15.31 -18.41
C HIS A 235 -15.83 -15.94 -19.52
N LEU A 236 -14.86 -16.76 -19.15
CA LEU A 236 -14.07 -17.51 -20.12
C LEU A 236 -14.67 -18.89 -20.35
N VAL A 237 -14.83 -19.27 -21.62
CA VAL A 237 -15.10 -20.64 -22.09
C VAL A 237 -13.95 -21.04 -23.00
N ASP A 238 -13.13 -22.01 -22.57
CA ASP A 238 -11.97 -22.49 -23.34
C ASP A 238 -11.06 -21.36 -23.84
N GLY A 239 -10.77 -20.38 -22.97
CA GLY A 239 -9.94 -19.21 -23.28
C GLY A 239 -10.64 -18.12 -24.10
N ARG A 240 -11.95 -18.26 -24.40
CA ARG A 240 -12.71 -17.25 -25.13
C ARG A 240 -13.56 -16.42 -24.18
N PRO A 241 -13.51 -15.07 -24.24
CA PRO A 241 -14.44 -14.22 -23.51
C PRO A 241 -15.85 -14.34 -24.09
N CYS A 242 -16.80 -14.73 -23.24
CA CYS A 242 -18.21 -14.94 -23.58
C CYS A 242 -19.09 -14.06 -22.70
N LEU A 243 -20.08 -13.39 -23.32
CA LEU A 243 -21.11 -12.64 -22.60
C LEU A 243 -21.97 -13.59 -21.76
N VAL A 244 -22.26 -13.17 -20.53
CA VAL A 244 -23.20 -13.85 -19.64
C VAL A 244 -24.63 -13.41 -19.98
N HIS A 245 -25.48 -14.39 -20.30
CA HIS A 245 -26.91 -14.17 -20.59
C HIS A 245 -27.79 -15.08 -19.73
N PRO A 246 -28.80 -14.53 -19.01
CA PRO A 246 -29.08 -13.10 -18.84
C PRO A 246 -27.97 -12.39 -18.05
N ARG A 247 -27.85 -11.06 -18.22
CA ARG A 247 -26.84 -10.28 -17.48
C ARG A 247 -27.06 -10.38 -15.97
N PRO A 248 -25.99 -10.51 -15.16
CA PRO A 248 -26.12 -10.46 -13.72
C PRO A 248 -26.78 -9.16 -13.26
N THR A 249 -27.65 -9.27 -12.25
CA THR A 249 -28.28 -8.10 -11.60
C THR A 249 -27.53 -7.65 -10.35
N LYS A 250 -26.59 -8.47 -9.88
CA LYS A 250 -25.70 -8.21 -8.75
C LYS A 250 -24.30 -8.74 -9.08
N PRO A 251 -23.24 -8.08 -8.59
CA PRO A 251 -21.88 -8.57 -8.74
C PRO A 251 -21.71 -9.99 -8.21
N SER A 252 -20.95 -10.81 -8.93
CA SER A 252 -20.42 -12.07 -8.41
C SER A 252 -19.52 -11.84 -7.18
N LEU A 253 -19.41 -12.86 -6.32
CA LEU A 253 -18.57 -12.81 -5.12
C LEU A 253 -17.08 -12.58 -5.45
N TYR A 254 -16.62 -13.12 -6.57
CA TYR A 254 -15.27 -12.96 -7.10
C TYR A 254 -15.35 -12.53 -8.56
N ALA A 255 -14.42 -11.68 -8.99
CA ALA A 255 -14.30 -11.33 -10.39
C ALA A 255 -13.97 -12.59 -11.22
N PRO A 256 -14.48 -12.72 -12.46
CA PRO A 256 -14.19 -13.87 -13.30
C PRO A 256 -12.69 -13.96 -13.61
N ARG A 257 -12.14 -15.17 -13.64
CA ARG A 257 -10.72 -15.35 -13.97
C ARG A 257 -10.45 -14.98 -15.43
N THR A 258 -9.24 -14.48 -15.68
CA THR A 258 -8.70 -14.35 -17.03
C THR A 258 -7.74 -15.51 -17.32
N GLU A 259 -7.28 -15.63 -18.56
CA GLU A 259 -6.30 -16.61 -18.99
C GLU A 259 -4.88 -16.34 -18.43
N ARG A 260 -4.66 -15.14 -17.88
CA ARG A 260 -3.40 -14.73 -17.28
C ARG A 260 -3.22 -15.35 -15.90
N ASN A 261 -2.56 -16.49 -15.88
CA ASN A 261 -2.22 -17.25 -14.66
C ASN A 261 -0.71 -17.50 -14.51
N VAL A 262 0.12 -16.78 -15.27
CA VAL A 262 1.58 -16.88 -15.15
C VAL A 262 1.99 -16.02 -13.97
N ASP A 263 2.51 -16.64 -12.92
CA ASP A 263 3.05 -15.95 -11.75
C ASP A 263 4.42 -15.32 -12.08
N ALA A 264 4.75 -14.24 -11.36
CA ALA A 264 6.03 -13.59 -11.49
C ALA A 264 7.17 -14.42 -10.91
N ASP A 265 8.34 -14.38 -11.56
CA ASP A 265 9.53 -15.00 -11.02
C ASP A 265 10.17 -14.03 -10.03
N MET A 266 9.67 -14.04 -8.79
CA MET A 266 10.11 -13.11 -7.75
C MET A 266 11.61 -13.23 -7.42
N VAL A 267 12.29 -14.32 -7.79
CA VAL A 267 13.75 -14.45 -7.66
C VAL A 267 14.46 -13.53 -8.65
N ASN A 268 13.98 -13.48 -9.89
CA ASN A 268 14.60 -12.72 -10.98
C ASN A 268 14.00 -11.32 -11.19
N ASP A 269 12.73 -11.13 -10.83
CA ASP A 269 11.96 -9.94 -11.14
C ASP A 269 11.88 -8.96 -9.97
N SER A 270 12.25 -9.36 -8.75
CA SER A 270 12.18 -8.48 -7.56
C SER A 270 12.94 -7.17 -7.77
N VAL A 271 14.17 -7.21 -8.29
CA VAL A 271 14.98 -6.00 -8.53
C VAL A 271 14.30 -5.03 -9.49
N PHE A 272 13.63 -5.53 -10.52
CA PHE A 272 12.85 -4.69 -11.44
C PHE A 272 11.63 -4.08 -10.72
N LEU A 273 10.94 -4.87 -9.91
CA LEU A 273 9.70 -4.46 -9.25
C LEU A 273 9.90 -3.41 -8.14
N PHE A 274 11.08 -3.36 -7.51
CA PHE A 274 11.35 -2.53 -6.32
C PHE A 274 12.59 -1.64 -6.43
N GLY A 275 13.39 -1.82 -7.48
CA GLY A 275 14.74 -1.28 -7.51
C GLY A 275 15.64 -1.92 -6.45
N ARG A 276 16.96 -1.76 -6.60
CA ARG A 276 17.91 -2.24 -5.58
C ARG A 276 17.76 -1.45 -4.29
N GLN A 277 17.51 -0.14 -4.38
CA GLN A 277 17.50 0.74 -3.23
C GLN A 277 16.43 0.36 -2.19
N GLU A 278 15.23 -0.03 -2.62
CA GLU A 278 14.16 -0.46 -1.70
C GLU A 278 14.35 -1.89 -1.18
N LEU A 279 15.04 -2.78 -1.93
CA LEU A 279 15.19 -4.20 -1.57
C LEU A 279 16.37 -4.52 -0.65
N ILE A 280 17.53 -3.93 -0.89
CA ILE A 280 18.76 -4.35 -0.21
C ILE A 280 19.15 -3.41 0.94
N GLY A 281 18.57 -2.21 1.04
CA GLY A 281 18.93 -1.23 2.07
C GLY A 281 20.46 -1.00 2.19
N ALA A 282 21.23 -1.32 1.15
CA ALA A 282 22.66 -1.60 1.27
C ALA A 282 23.54 -0.35 1.21
N GLU A 283 22.94 0.82 0.95
CA GLU A 283 23.62 2.12 1.05
C GLU A 283 23.11 2.95 2.23
N PHE A 284 22.68 2.31 3.31
CA PHE A 284 22.69 2.96 4.62
C PHE A 284 24.08 2.77 5.26
N PRO A 285 24.70 3.84 5.82
CA PRO A 285 26.02 3.73 6.42
C PRO A 285 26.07 2.62 7.46
N ALA A 286 27.19 1.89 7.51
CA ALA A 286 27.36 0.69 8.33
C ALA A 286 26.97 0.93 9.81
N PRO A 287 26.34 -0.05 10.49
CA PRO A 287 25.97 0.10 11.89
C PRO A 287 27.21 0.21 12.77
N GLY A 288 27.41 1.40 13.36
CA GLY A 288 28.46 1.66 14.32
C GLY A 288 29.52 2.62 13.80
N GLU A 289 29.20 3.91 13.84
CA GLU A 289 30.05 4.97 14.38
C GLU A 289 29.11 6.15 14.73
N SER A 290 29.42 6.82 15.81
CA SER A 290 28.48 7.51 16.72
C SER A 290 27.70 8.74 16.19
N MET A 291 26.74 9.14 17.05
CA MET A 291 26.17 10.50 17.26
C MET A 291 25.06 10.94 16.29
N GLY A 292 24.00 11.63 16.70
CA GLY A 292 23.61 12.37 17.91
C GLY A 292 22.41 13.23 17.49
N LEU A 293 21.88 14.09 18.38
CA LEU A 293 21.34 15.34 17.85
C LEU A 293 22.42 15.96 16.94
N GLN A 294 22.01 16.81 15.98
CA GLN A 294 22.79 17.84 15.28
C GLN A 294 23.23 17.49 13.84
N PRO A 295 23.35 18.46 12.92
CA PRO A 295 22.66 19.75 12.74
C PRO A 295 21.46 19.68 11.78
#